data_AF-A0A7S4DHF6-F1
#
_entry.id   AF-A0A7S4DHF6-F1
#
_cell.length_a   1.000
_cell.length_b   1.000
_cell.length_c   1.000
_cell.angle_alpha   90.00
_cell.angle_beta   90.00
_cell.angle_gamma   90.00
#
_symmetry.space_group_name_H-M   'P 1'
#
loop_
_entity.id
_entity.type
_entity.pdbx_description
1 polymer ?
#
loop_
_entity_poly.entity_id
_entity_poly.type
_entity_poly.pdbx_seq_one_letter_code
_entity_poly.pdbx_strand_id
1 'polypeptide(L)'
;SGLAVGGWNLAGFTATALTGTHKLTDITGTSAFAVSALASLGLLASKRGLKASLSPRPIMLSVCVTAWAARLGGYLFDRIRKSHEDPRLKYMFRKEGEPMLTGPSAFPLKLLNFWSIQALWAWTSMLPVTMAIAAAGDPKKVMRTAPRSISSLALGIGFVGFSTGFLVETLADSQKSQFKNDVTNPRRDKWCDQGLWSISRYPNYLGEMTVW
;
A
#
# COMPACT_ATOMS: atom_id res chain seq x y z
N SER A 1 -0.60 3.79 14.63
CA SER A 1 -0.96 3.58 13.22
C SER A 1 -2.01 4.60 12.74
N GLY A 2 -3.23 4.62 13.30
CA GLY A 2 -4.33 5.48 12.82
C GLY A 2 -3.97 6.96 12.68
N LEU A 3 -3.38 7.57 13.71
CA LEU A 3 -2.93 8.97 13.65
C LEU A 3 -1.86 9.21 12.57
N ALA A 4 -0.95 8.25 12.35
CA ALA A 4 0.09 8.36 11.33
C ALA A 4 -0.50 8.27 9.92
N VAL A 5 -1.44 7.34 9.69
CA VAL A 5 -2.16 7.21 8.42
C VAL A 5 -3.03 8.44 8.16
N GLY A 6 -3.75 8.93 9.17
CA GLY A 6 -4.57 10.13 9.07
C GLY A 6 -3.74 11.37 8.76
N GLY A 7 -2.63 11.58 9.47
CA GLY A 7 -1.71 12.69 9.22
C GLY A 7 -1.07 12.64 7.82
N TRP A 8 -0.70 11.45 7.36
CA TRP A 8 -0.14 11.27 6.01
C TRP A 8 -1.17 11.55 4.90
N ASN A 9 -2.41 11.06 5.06
CA ASN A 9 -3.48 11.34 4.10
C ASN A 9 -3.90 12.81 4.14
N LEU A 10 -3.82 13.48 5.29
CA LEU A 10 -4.04 14.93 5.39
C LEU A 10 -2.96 15.70 4.61
N ALA A 11 -1.69 15.30 4.74
CA ALA A 11 -0.61 15.90 3.95
C ALA A 11 -0.84 15.68 2.43
N GLY A 12 -1.26 14.48 2.02
CA GLY A 12 -1.63 14.19 0.64
C GLY A 12 -2.82 15.00 0.14
N PHE A 13 -3.86 15.16 0.96
CA PHE A 13 -5.01 16.02 0.69
C PHE A 13 -4.56 17.46 0.46
N THR A 14 -3.75 18.02 1.36
CA THR A 14 -3.26 19.40 1.23
C THR A 14 -2.41 19.56 -0.03
N ALA A 15 -1.47 18.65 -0.29
CA ALA A 15 -0.65 18.69 -1.50
C ALA A 15 -1.49 18.60 -2.79
N THR A 16 -2.50 17.74 -2.80
CA THR A 16 -3.41 17.55 -3.94
C THR A 16 -4.32 18.76 -4.14
N ALA A 17 -4.83 19.35 -3.05
CA ALA A 17 -5.65 20.55 -3.09
C ALA A 17 -4.86 21.77 -3.58
N LEU A 18 -3.58 21.89 -3.23
CA LEU A 18 -2.72 23.00 -3.66
C LEU A 18 -2.23 22.86 -5.10
N THR A 19 -1.87 21.64 -5.52
CA THR A 19 -1.33 21.39 -6.87
C THR A 19 -2.40 21.16 -7.93
N GLY A 20 -3.64 20.87 -7.52
CA GLY A 20 -4.70 20.43 -8.43
C GLY A 20 -4.40 19.10 -9.14
N THR A 21 -3.38 18.37 -8.70
CA THR A 21 -2.89 17.18 -9.39
C THR A 21 -3.30 15.92 -8.65
N HIS A 22 -3.94 14.99 -9.36
CA HIS A 22 -4.31 13.69 -8.82
C HIS A 22 -3.15 12.69 -8.82
N LYS A 23 -2.00 13.02 -9.44
CA LYS A 23 -0.87 12.09 -9.58
C LYS A 23 -0.27 11.62 -8.25
N LEU A 24 -0.53 12.35 -7.17
CA LEU A 24 -0.05 12.05 -5.83
C LEU A 24 -0.93 11.04 -5.09
N THR A 25 -2.17 10.77 -5.55
CA THR A 25 -3.13 9.92 -4.81
C THR A 25 -2.60 8.51 -4.64
N ASP A 26 -2.10 7.89 -5.71
CA ASP A 26 -1.67 6.49 -5.69
C ASP A 26 -0.39 6.29 -4.87
N ILE A 27 0.58 7.22 -4.97
CA ILE A 27 1.78 7.21 -4.11
C ILE A 27 1.39 7.37 -2.65
N THR A 28 0.50 8.33 -2.34
CA THR A 28 0.15 8.61 -0.95
C THR A 28 -0.63 7.45 -0.34
N GLY A 29 -1.53 6.84 -1.12
CA GLY A 29 -2.31 5.67 -0.71
C GLY A 29 -1.42 4.47 -0.41
N THR A 30 -0.47 4.15 -1.28
CA THR A 30 0.46 3.02 -1.07
C THR A 30 1.45 3.30 0.06
N SER A 31 2.03 4.50 0.13
CA SER A 31 2.97 4.87 1.20
C SER A 31 2.31 4.98 2.58
N ALA A 32 0.98 5.15 2.67
CA ALA A 32 0.25 5.10 3.93
C ALA A 32 0.42 3.75 4.66
N PHE A 33 0.54 2.63 3.92
CA PHE A 33 0.81 1.31 4.51
C PHE A 33 2.20 1.26 5.16
N ALA A 34 3.22 1.75 4.45
CA ALA A 34 4.58 1.86 4.98
C ALA A 34 4.64 2.79 6.21
N VAL A 35 4.02 3.96 6.14
CA VAL A 35 3.93 4.91 7.27
C VAL A 35 3.27 4.25 8.48
N SER A 36 2.17 3.51 8.28
CA SER A 36 1.49 2.78 9.35
C SER A 36 2.40 1.75 10.02
N ALA A 37 3.13 0.95 9.22
CA ALA A 37 4.04 -0.08 9.71
C ALA A 37 5.25 0.52 10.47
N LEU A 38 5.87 1.55 9.89
CA LEU A 38 7.05 2.22 10.47
C LEU A 38 6.70 3.01 11.73
N ALA A 39 5.56 3.72 11.75
CA ALA A 39 5.10 4.42 12.94
C ALA A 39 4.79 3.45 14.09
N SER A 40 4.24 2.27 13.77
CA SER A 40 3.95 1.24 14.77
C SER A 40 5.23 0.62 15.34
N LEU A 41 6.23 0.37 14.48
CA LEU A 41 7.55 -0.11 14.90
C LEU A 41 8.30 0.96 15.73
N GLY A 42 8.27 2.22 15.32
CA GLY A 42 8.90 3.33 16.04
C GLY A 42 8.29 3.53 17.43
N LEU A 43 6.96 3.42 17.55
CA LEU A 43 6.28 3.48 18.84
C LEU A 43 6.67 2.30 19.74
N LEU A 44 6.80 1.09 19.19
CA LEU A 44 7.28 -0.08 19.92
C LEU A 44 8.72 0.12 20.41
N ALA A 45 9.61 0.63 19.55
CA ALA A 45 10.99 0.94 19.89
C ALA A 45 11.08 1.99 21.00
N SER A 46 10.30 3.07 20.89
CA SER A 46 10.21 4.13 21.91
C SER A 46 9.77 3.59 23.27
N LYS A 47 8.75 2.72 23.31
CA LYS A 47 8.26 2.10 24.56
C LYS A 47 9.28 1.16 25.22
N ARG A 48 10.15 0.52 24.45
CA ARG A 48 11.18 -0.38 24.98
C ARG A 48 12.48 0.32 25.36
N GLY A 49 12.70 1.53 24.86
CA GLY A 49 13.94 2.28 25.04
C GLY A 49 15.04 1.85 24.08
N LEU A 50 15.95 2.79 23.77
CA LEU A 50 17.02 2.64 22.76
C LEU A 50 18.00 1.49 23.02
N LYS A 51 18.07 0.96 24.25
CA LYS A 51 18.99 -0.12 24.64
C LYS A 51 18.40 -1.52 24.54
N ALA A 52 17.09 -1.65 24.31
CA ALA A 52 16.42 -2.94 24.24
C ALA A 52 16.35 -3.45 22.80
N SER A 53 16.84 -4.67 22.57
CA SER A 53 16.73 -5.32 21.26
C SER A 53 15.27 -5.59 20.89
N LEU A 54 14.83 -5.09 19.74
CA LEU A 54 13.53 -5.41 19.18
C LEU A 54 13.49 -6.88 18.74
N SER A 55 12.33 -7.52 18.93
CA SER A 55 12.12 -8.87 18.43
C SER A 55 12.18 -8.89 16.89
N PRO A 56 12.64 -9.99 16.24
CA PRO A 56 12.76 -10.04 14.78
C PRO A 56 11.42 -9.89 14.03
N ARG A 57 10.32 -10.38 14.63
CA ARG A 57 8.97 -10.37 14.02
C ARG A 57 8.46 -8.98 13.61
N PRO A 58 8.38 -7.97 14.51
CA PRO A 58 7.91 -6.64 14.13
C PRO A 58 8.81 -5.96 13.09
N ILE A 59 10.13 -6.19 13.14
CA ILE A 59 11.08 -5.68 12.14
C ILE A 59 10.75 -6.29 10.77
N MET A 60 10.63 -7.62 10.70
CA MET A 60 10.33 -8.33 9.47
C MET A 60 9.01 -7.87 8.85
N LEU A 61 7.94 -7.78 9.65
CA LEU A 61 6.63 -7.30 9.17
C LEU A 61 6.73 -5.88 8.60
N SER A 62 7.43 -4.96 9.29
CA SER A 62 7.61 -3.60 8.80
C SER A 62 8.44 -3.55 7.51
N VAL A 63 9.48 -4.37 7.38
CA VAL A 63 10.29 -4.46 6.15
C VAL A 63 9.45 -5.01 5.00
N CYS A 64 8.72 -6.10 5.20
CA CYS A 64 7.87 -6.72 4.18
C CYS A 64 6.79 -5.74 3.67
N VAL A 65 6.05 -5.08 4.56
CA VAL A 65 5.02 -4.11 4.16
C VAL A 65 5.65 -2.90 3.45
N THR A 66 6.81 -2.43 3.91
CA THR A 66 7.49 -1.29 3.28
C THR A 66 8.02 -1.66 1.89
N ALA A 67 8.58 -2.86 1.72
CA ALA A 67 9.05 -3.35 0.43
C ALA A 67 7.89 -3.52 -0.56
N TRP A 68 6.76 -4.10 -0.10
CA TRP A 68 5.54 -4.20 -0.88
C TRP A 68 4.99 -2.83 -1.29
N ALA A 69 4.88 -1.89 -0.33
CA ALA A 69 4.39 -0.55 -0.58
C ALA A 69 5.29 0.23 -1.55
N ALA A 70 6.61 0.09 -1.43
CA ALA A 70 7.57 0.71 -2.35
C ALA A 70 7.43 0.18 -3.78
N ARG A 71 7.28 -1.15 -3.93
CA ARG A 71 7.07 -1.80 -5.23
C ARG A 71 5.76 -1.35 -5.87
N LEU A 72 4.64 -1.48 -5.15
CA LEU A 72 3.31 -1.13 -5.67
C LEU A 72 3.22 0.37 -5.96
N GLY A 73 3.69 1.21 -5.05
CA GLY A 73 3.72 2.66 -5.23
C GLY A 73 4.58 3.09 -6.43
N GLY A 74 5.76 2.48 -6.61
CA GLY A 74 6.62 2.71 -7.76
C GLY A 74 5.95 2.32 -9.09
N TYR A 75 5.32 1.15 -9.14
CA TYR A 75 4.61 0.67 -10.32
C TYR A 75 3.40 1.56 -10.68
N LEU A 76 2.58 1.93 -9.70
CA LEU A 76 1.42 2.81 -9.92
C LEU A 76 1.87 4.21 -10.35
N PHE A 77 2.95 4.74 -9.77
CA PHE A 77 3.46 6.05 -10.15
C PHE A 77 4.00 6.08 -11.58
N ASP A 78 4.80 5.08 -11.98
CA ASP A 78 5.27 4.96 -13.37
C ASP A 78 4.09 4.89 -14.35
N ARG A 79 3.04 4.15 -13.98
CA ARG A 79 1.79 4.08 -14.77
C ARG A 79 1.12 5.45 -14.91
N ILE A 80 0.93 6.18 -13.80
CA ILE A 80 0.27 7.49 -13.83
C ILE A 80 1.07 8.51 -14.63
N ARG A 81 2.41 8.47 -14.58
CA ARG A 81 3.25 9.36 -15.37
C ARG A 81 3.05 9.18 -16.88
N LYS A 82 2.72 7.96 -17.31
CA LYS A 82 2.48 7.59 -18.71
C LYS A 82 1.02 7.80 -19.13
N SER A 83 0.09 7.78 -18.18
CA SER A 83 -1.33 8.00 -18.44
C SER A 83 -1.69 9.48 -18.56
N HIS A 84 -2.65 9.79 -19.44
CA HIS A 84 -3.31 11.10 -19.48
C HIS A 84 -4.17 11.32 -18.22
N GLU A 85 -4.51 12.58 -17.93
CA GLU A 85 -5.33 12.93 -16.76
C GLU A 85 -6.64 12.15 -16.73
N ASP A 86 -6.96 11.51 -15.60
CA ASP A 86 -8.22 10.79 -15.44
C ASP A 86 -9.40 11.78 -15.26
N PRO A 87 -10.38 11.80 -16.18
CA PRO A 87 -11.56 12.66 -16.06
C PRO A 87 -12.36 12.41 -14.78
N ARG A 88 -12.29 11.21 -14.20
CA ARG A 88 -12.95 10.84 -12.94
C ARG A 88 -12.33 11.57 -11.76
N LEU A 89 -11.05 11.92 -11.79
CA LEU A 89 -10.44 12.65 -10.67
C LEU A 89 -10.64 14.15 -10.83
N LYS A 90 -10.85 14.61 -12.07
CA LYS A 90 -11.05 16.02 -12.41
C LYS A 90 -12.33 16.63 -11.84
N TYR A 91 -13.41 15.86 -11.65
CA TYR A 91 -14.66 16.39 -11.09
C TYR A 91 -14.57 16.75 -9.60
N MET A 92 -13.54 16.27 -8.89
CA MET A 92 -13.32 16.58 -7.48
C MET A 92 -12.60 17.91 -7.27
N PHE A 93 -12.02 18.48 -8.33
CA PHE A 93 -11.34 19.77 -8.27
C PHE A 93 -12.30 20.91 -8.63
N ARG A 94 -12.06 22.06 -8.01
CA ARG A 94 -12.84 23.28 -8.27
C ARG A 94 -12.66 23.73 -9.72
N LYS A 95 -13.77 24.01 -10.41
CA LYS A 95 -13.72 24.64 -11.74
C LYS A 95 -13.64 26.16 -11.60
N GLU A 96 -13.04 26.82 -12.59
CA GLU A 96 -12.96 28.28 -12.62
C GLU A 96 -14.36 28.92 -12.54
N GLY A 97 -14.51 29.94 -11.69
CA GLY A 97 -15.79 30.63 -11.47
C GLY A 97 -16.78 29.89 -10.55
N GLU A 98 -16.46 28.69 -10.07
CA GLU A 98 -17.37 27.91 -9.23
C GLU A 98 -17.36 28.37 -7.75
N PRO A 99 -18.53 28.54 -7.10
CA PRO A 99 -18.60 28.83 -5.67
C PRO A 99 -18.10 27.65 -4.82
N MET A 100 -17.42 27.94 -3.71
CA MET A 100 -16.95 26.90 -2.77
C MET A 100 -18.14 26.21 -2.11
N LEU A 101 -18.02 24.90 -1.84
CA LEU A 101 -19.00 24.04 -1.14
C LEU A 101 -20.35 23.83 -1.85
N THR A 102 -20.85 24.79 -2.61
CA THR A 102 -22.19 24.76 -3.24
C THR A 102 -22.16 24.51 -4.74
N GLY A 103 -20.99 24.57 -5.37
CA GLY A 103 -20.86 24.26 -6.79
C GLY A 103 -20.88 22.75 -7.13
N PRO A 104 -20.92 22.39 -8.42
CA PRO A 104 -20.95 20.99 -8.89
C PRO A 104 -19.80 20.08 -8.38
N SER A 105 -18.60 20.63 -8.18
CA SER A 105 -17.45 19.95 -7.59
C SER A 105 -17.55 19.82 -6.07
N ALA A 106 -18.37 20.65 -5.41
CA ALA A 106 -18.48 20.79 -3.96
C ALA A 106 -17.11 20.82 -3.27
N PHE A 107 -16.12 21.46 -3.91
CA PHE A 107 -14.76 21.53 -3.39
C PHE A 107 -14.73 22.31 -2.06
N PRO A 108 -13.99 21.84 -1.02
CA PRO A 108 -13.11 20.65 -1.00
C PRO A 108 -13.77 19.37 -0.43
N LEU A 109 -15.07 19.32 -0.21
CA LEU A 109 -15.75 18.22 0.50
C LEU A 109 -15.60 16.87 -0.20
N LYS A 110 -15.78 16.82 -1.53
CA LYS A 110 -15.63 15.56 -2.30
C LYS A 110 -14.20 15.03 -2.25
N LEU A 111 -13.22 15.92 -2.37
CA LEU A 111 -11.81 15.58 -2.24
C LEU A 111 -11.51 15.09 -0.82
N LEU A 112 -11.99 15.79 0.21
CA LEU A 112 -11.82 15.38 1.60
C LEU A 112 -12.44 14.00 1.88
N ASN A 113 -13.62 13.72 1.31
CA ASN A 113 -14.27 12.42 1.43
C ASN A 113 -13.43 11.30 0.79
N PHE A 114 -12.88 11.52 -0.41
CA PHE A 114 -11.96 10.58 -1.05
C PHE A 114 -10.76 10.26 -0.15
N TRP A 115 -10.10 11.29 0.38
CA TRP A 115 -8.94 11.12 1.26
C TRP A 115 -9.30 10.47 2.60
N SER A 116 -10.51 10.72 3.12
CA SER A 116 -11.01 10.09 4.35
C SER A 116 -11.25 8.61 4.17
N ILE A 117 -11.88 8.21 3.05
CA ILE A 117 -12.09 6.80 2.70
C ILE A 117 -10.74 6.11 2.47
N GLN A 118 -9.81 6.76 1.77
CA GLN A 118 -8.46 6.23 1.55
C GLN A 118 -7.71 6.01 2.88
N ALA A 119 -7.78 6.98 3.80
CA ALA A 119 -7.18 6.85 5.13
C ALA A 119 -7.81 5.73 5.96
N LEU A 120 -9.14 5.64 5.96
CA LEU A 120 -9.89 4.60 6.66
C LEU A 120 -9.55 3.22 6.11
N TRP A 121 -9.50 3.08 4.79
CA TRP A 121 -9.13 1.85 4.10
C TRP A 121 -7.71 1.40 4.49
N ALA A 122 -6.71 2.27 4.30
CA ALA A 122 -5.32 1.96 4.62
C ALA A 122 -5.13 1.62 6.11
N TRP A 123 -5.82 2.33 7.02
CA TRP A 123 -5.78 2.03 8.44
C TRP A 123 -6.40 0.67 8.76
N THR A 124 -7.58 0.38 8.21
CA THR A 124 -8.32 -0.87 8.46
C THR A 124 -7.53 -2.07 7.96
N SER A 125 -7.00 -2.02 6.73
CA SER A 125 -6.16 -3.08 6.16
C SER A 125 -4.88 -3.31 6.97
N MET A 126 -4.35 -2.28 7.63
CA MET A 126 -3.14 -2.38 8.45
C MET A 126 -3.38 -2.79 9.91
N LEU A 127 -4.63 -3.04 10.33
CA LEU A 127 -4.93 -3.49 11.69
C LEU A 127 -4.22 -4.80 12.06
N PRO A 128 -4.25 -5.88 11.25
CA PRO A 128 -3.60 -7.14 11.60
C PRO A 128 -2.09 -6.97 11.84
N VAL A 129 -1.42 -6.23 10.96
CA VAL A 129 0.03 -5.95 11.07
C VAL A 129 0.32 -5.09 12.29
N THR A 130 -0.44 -4.01 12.50
CA THR A 130 -0.25 -3.12 13.65
C THR A 130 -0.44 -3.88 14.97
N MET A 131 -1.47 -4.73 15.06
CA MET A 131 -1.74 -5.54 16.24
C MET A 131 -0.64 -6.57 16.49
N ALA A 132 -0.11 -7.20 15.44
CA ALA A 132 1.02 -8.11 15.55
C ALA A 132 2.30 -7.41 16.05
N ILE A 133 2.58 -6.20 15.57
CA ILE A 133 3.70 -5.37 16.05
C ILE A 133 3.48 -4.96 17.51
N ALA A 134 2.28 -4.51 17.88
CA ALA A 134 1.96 -4.10 19.25
C ALA A 134 2.06 -5.27 20.24
N ALA A 135 1.59 -6.47 19.84
CA ALA A 135 1.67 -7.68 20.66
C ALA A 135 3.12 -8.07 20.96
N ALA A 136 4.06 -7.81 20.05
CA ALA A 136 5.47 -8.07 20.27
C ALA A 136 6.07 -7.24 21.44
N GLY A 137 5.39 -6.18 21.89
CA GLY A 137 5.79 -5.31 23.00
C GLY A 137 5.51 -5.85 24.40
N ASP A 138 4.53 -6.75 24.55
CA ASP A 138 4.05 -7.22 25.86
C ASP A 138 4.28 -8.73 26.02
N PRO A 139 5.35 -9.15 26.74
CA PRO A 139 5.67 -10.56 26.95
C PRO A 139 4.53 -11.35 27.60
N LYS A 140 3.70 -10.69 28.44
CA LYS A 140 2.60 -11.33 29.17
C LYS A 140 1.41 -11.67 28.25
N LYS A 141 1.23 -10.95 27.15
CA LYS A 141 0.23 -11.26 26.12
C LYS A 141 0.72 -12.28 25.10
N VAL A 142 2.02 -12.36 24.87
CA VAL A 142 2.65 -13.36 23.98
C VAL A 142 2.71 -14.75 24.63
N MET A 143 2.71 -14.85 25.96
CA MET A 143 2.78 -16.12 26.70
C MET A 143 1.54 -17.06 26.56
N ARG A 144 0.50 -16.68 25.81
CA ARG A 144 -0.68 -17.55 25.60
C ARG A 144 -0.73 -18.23 24.23
N THR A 145 0.24 -18.00 23.35
CA THR A 145 0.17 -18.49 21.96
C THR A 145 1.47 -19.19 21.52
N ALA A 146 1.44 -20.51 21.69
CA ALA A 146 2.33 -21.53 21.11
C ALA A 146 3.82 -21.54 21.59
N PRO A 147 4.45 -22.73 21.66
CA PRO A 147 5.88 -22.89 21.91
C PRO A 147 6.74 -22.02 20.97
N ARG A 148 7.90 -21.54 21.44
CA ARG A 148 8.85 -20.73 20.65
C ARG A 148 9.21 -21.36 19.29
N SER A 149 9.26 -22.70 19.21
CA SER A 149 9.49 -23.44 17.97
C SER A 149 8.39 -23.20 16.92
N ILE A 150 7.12 -23.26 17.33
CA ILE A 150 5.96 -22.99 16.47
C ILE A 150 5.97 -21.53 15.99
N SER A 151 6.37 -20.59 16.85
CA SER A 151 6.50 -19.18 16.46
C SER A 151 7.61 -18.95 15.42
N SER A 152 8.70 -19.72 15.46
CA SER A 152 9.79 -19.60 14.47
C SER A 152 9.40 -20.21 13.11
N LEU A 153 8.71 -21.35 13.12
CA LEU A 153 8.21 -21.98 11.90
C LEU A 153 7.16 -21.12 11.21
N ALA A 154 6.21 -20.53 11.96
CA ALA A 154 5.21 -19.62 11.42
C ALA A 154 5.84 -18.38 10.78
N LEU A 155 6.93 -17.86 11.37
CA LEU A 155 7.68 -16.73 10.82
C LEU A 155 8.37 -17.12 9.50
N GLY A 156 8.97 -18.31 9.43
CA GLY A 156 9.56 -18.85 8.21
C GLY A 156 8.53 -19.06 7.09
N ILE A 157 7.39 -19.69 7.39
CA ILE A 157 6.30 -19.89 6.43
C ILE A 157 5.77 -18.55 5.92
N GLY A 158 5.54 -17.59 6.82
CA GLY A 158 5.10 -16.24 6.45
C GLY A 158 6.09 -15.52 5.56
N PHE A 159 7.40 -15.62 5.84
CA PHE A 159 8.44 -15.02 5.00
C PHE A 159 8.55 -15.67 3.62
N VAL A 160 8.43 -17.00 3.54
CA VAL A 160 8.40 -17.74 2.27
C VAL A 160 7.15 -17.39 1.46
N GLY A 161 5.99 -17.30 2.12
CA GLY A 161 4.74 -16.85 1.52
C GLY A 161 4.87 -15.44 0.95
N PHE A 162 5.32 -14.49 1.77
CA PHE A 162 5.60 -13.12 1.36
C PHE A 162 6.54 -13.07 0.14
N SER A 163 7.68 -13.76 0.21
CA SER A 163 8.69 -13.75 -0.85
C SER A 163 8.14 -14.33 -2.15
N THR A 164 7.40 -15.44 -2.07
CA THR A 164 6.79 -16.10 -3.23
C THR A 164 5.71 -15.20 -3.84
N GLY A 165 4.80 -14.67 -3.02
CA GLY A 165 3.74 -13.76 -3.47
C GLY A 165 4.31 -12.50 -4.11
N PHE A 166 5.31 -11.88 -3.47
CA PHE A 166 6.00 -10.69 -3.97
C PHE A 166 6.69 -10.94 -5.32
N LEU A 167 7.33 -12.10 -5.49
CA LEU A 167 7.93 -12.49 -6.77
C LEU A 167 6.87 -12.72 -7.84
N VAL A 168 5.81 -13.47 -7.54
CA VAL A 168 4.70 -13.73 -8.48
C VAL A 168 4.04 -12.43 -8.92
N GLU A 169 3.73 -11.53 -7.98
CA GLU A 169 3.15 -10.21 -8.26
C GLU A 169 4.08 -9.38 -9.16
N THR A 170 5.37 -9.31 -8.80
CA THR A 170 6.37 -8.55 -9.54
C THR A 170 6.57 -9.08 -10.97
N LEU A 171 6.66 -10.40 -11.13
CA LEU A 171 6.81 -11.04 -12.43
C LEU A 171 5.55 -10.86 -13.29
N ALA A 172 4.37 -11.01 -12.70
CA ALA A 172 3.11 -10.81 -13.41
C ALA A 172 2.96 -9.36 -13.91
N ASP A 173 3.22 -8.37 -13.06
CA ASP A 173 3.15 -6.96 -13.45
C ASP A 173 4.21 -6.62 -14.51
N SER A 174 5.44 -7.13 -14.37
CA SER A 174 6.53 -6.92 -15.33
C SER A 174 6.17 -7.52 -16.71
N GLN A 175 5.70 -8.77 -16.75
CA GLN A 175 5.28 -9.43 -17.99
C GLN A 175 4.16 -8.66 -18.69
N LYS A 176 3.16 -8.20 -17.93
CA LYS A 176 2.05 -7.40 -18.48
C LYS A 176 2.51 -6.05 -19.00
N SER A 177 3.42 -5.38 -18.27
CA SER A 177 3.99 -4.10 -18.68
C SER A 177 4.81 -4.24 -19.96
N GLN A 178 5.67 -5.26 -20.06
CA GLN A 178 6.45 -5.55 -21.26
C GLN A 178 5.55 -5.85 -22.46
N PHE A 179 4.55 -6.73 -22.29
CA PHE A 179 3.61 -7.09 -23.35
C PHE A 179 2.88 -5.89 -23.95
N LYS A 180 2.44 -4.95 -23.09
CA LYS A 180 1.69 -3.75 -23.52
C LYS A 180 2.57 -2.64 -24.09
N ASN A 181 3.80 -2.52 -23.61
CA ASN A 181 4.72 -1.46 -24.05
C ASN A 181 5.55 -1.86 -25.28
N ASP A 182 5.56 -3.14 -25.66
CA ASP A 182 6.22 -3.59 -26.88
C ASP A 182 5.50 -3.08 -28.13
N VAL A 183 6.11 -2.12 -28.81
CA VAL A 183 5.58 -1.51 -30.02
C VAL A 183 5.58 -2.47 -31.21
N THR A 184 6.43 -3.50 -31.18
CA THR A 184 6.55 -4.52 -32.23
C THR A 184 5.52 -5.64 -32.05
N ASN A 185 4.89 -5.75 -30.87
CA ASN A 185 3.88 -6.74 -30.59
C ASN A 185 2.52 -6.35 -31.21
N PRO A 186 2.04 -7.06 -32.26
CA PRO A 186 0.76 -6.76 -32.89
C PRO A 186 -0.44 -7.06 -31.98
N ARG A 187 -0.22 -7.72 -30.83
CA ARG A 187 -1.24 -8.06 -29.83
C ARG A 187 -1.18 -7.19 -28.58
N ARG A 188 -0.36 -6.12 -28.54
CA ARG A 188 -0.17 -5.28 -27.34
C ARG A 188 -1.47 -4.69 -26.76
N ASP A 189 -2.48 -4.46 -27.61
CA ASP A 189 -3.80 -3.93 -27.21
C ASP A 189 -4.80 -5.04 -26.79
N LYS A 190 -4.41 -6.32 -26.93
CA LYS A 190 -5.19 -7.47 -26.50
C LYS A 190 -4.81 -7.89 -25.06
N TRP A 191 -5.46 -8.95 -24.58
CA TRP A 191 -5.14 -9.57 -23.30
C TRP A 191 -3.71 -10.15 -23.34
N CYS A 192 -2.95 -9.92 -22.28
CA CYS A 192 -1.65 -10.56 -22.09
C CYS A 192 -1.87 -12.06 -21.92
N ASP A 193 -1.22 -12.87 -22.75
CA ASP A 193 -1.30 -14.32 -22.76
C ASP A 193 0.07 -14.98 -22.57
N GLN A 194 1.05 -14.25 -22.03
CA GLN A 194 2.43 -14.69 -21.87
C GLN A 194 2.80 -14.95 -20.40
N GLY A 195 3.70 -15.92 -20.18
CA GLY A 195 4.23 -16.23 -18.86
C GLY A 195 3.13 -16.66 -17.88
N LEU A 196 3.07 -16.01 -16.71
CA LEU A 196 2.07 -16.31 -15.68
C LEU A 196 0.64 -16.02 -16.15
N TRP A 197 0.46 -15.11 -17.10
CA TRP A 197 -0.85 -14.75 -17.67
C TRP A 197 -1.42 -15.84 -18.59
N SER A 198 -0.58 -16.75 -19.09
CA SER A 198 -1.04 -17.93 -19.83
C SER A 198 -1.68 -18.99 -18.92
N ILE A 199 -1.30 -19.00 -17.63
CA ILE A 199 -1.72 -20.00 -16.64
C ILE A 199 -2.95 -19.49 -15.88
N SER A 200 -2.95 -18.22 -15.48
CA SER A 200 -4.03 -17.59 -14.72
C SER A 200 -4.45 -16.27 -15.35
N ARG A 201 -5.74 -15.94 -15.25
CA ARG A 201 -6.27 -14.64 -15.69
C ARG A 201 -5.82 -13.47 -14.81
N TYR A 202 -5.46 -13.74 -13.56
CA TYR A 202 -5.10 -12.73 -12.56
C TYR A 202 -3.92 -13.18 -11.69
N PRO A 203 -2.74 -13.45 -12.26
CA PRO A 203 -1.57 -13.93 -11.51
C PRO A 203 -1.03 -12.89 -10.54
N ASN A 204 -1.19 -11.60 -10.85
CA ASN A 204 -0.81 -10.50 -9.95
C ASN A 204 -1.68 -10.49 -8.67
N TYR A 205 -2.99 -10.75 -8.78
CA TYR A 205 -3.89 -10.85 -7.62
C TYR A 205 -3.54 -12.06 -6.75
N LEU A 206 -3.14 -13.19 -7.36
CA LEU A 206 -2.66 -14.35 -6.61
C LEU A 206 -1.41 -13.99 -5.79
N GLY A 207 -0.47 -13.28 -6.40
CA GLY A 207 0.72 -12.79 -5.71
C GLY A 207 0.36 -11.89 -4.53
N GLU A 208 -0.52 -10.91 -4.76
CA GLU A 208 -1.00 -10.00 -3.71
C GLU A 208 -1.70 -10.73 -2.57
N MET A 209 -2.59 -11.69 -2.87
CA MET A 209 -3.24 -12.52 -1.84
C MET A 209 -2.24 -13.38 -1.05
N THR A 210 -1.14 -13.80 -1.67
CA THR A 210 -0.10 -14.62 -1.01
C THR A 210 0.83 -13.78 -0.14
N VAL A 211 0.97 -12.48 -0.45
CA VAL A 211 1.76 -11.51 0.32
C VAL A 211 1.14 -11.22 1.70
N TRP A 212 -0.20 -11.14 1.77
CA TRP A 212 -0.96 -10.72 2.95
C TRP A 212 -1.34 -11.89 3.87
#